data_AF-A0A9X1Z9S1-F1
#
_entry.id   AF-A0A9X1Z9S1-F1
#
_cell.length_a   1.000
_cell.length_b   1.000
_cell.length_c   1.000
_cell.angle_alpha   90.00
_cell.angle_beta   90.00
_cell.angle_gamma   90.00
#
_symmetry.space_group_name_H-M   'P 1'
#
loop_
_entity.id
_entity.type
_entity.pdbx_description
1 polymer ?
#
loop_
_entity_poly.entity_id
_entity_poly.type
_entity_poly.pdbx_seq_one_letter_code
_entity_poly.pdbx_strand_id
1 'polypeptide(L)'
;MNFKQASYCDKTIKNFLAGICRLRGVRANAKQYKLGRCHEFPWYWIAFLGLLLVINCLFATSAEAQLNKLTATAVSSKQSFVQSAEQTPDLVIVDRSVAYADTLLADFTGELHLLILEEDQEPFAQINQVLASEPLYSRVTIIAKASSSAIYLGGRWIDQDYLLEHQHSLATFAQQFTPNSQLSLYTTNLTKSHAGGDFIGLLQNLTQLQVDIIYMQGEYYEPLWVQRAQYDF
;
A
#
# COMPACT_ATOMS: atom_id res chain seq x y z
N MET A 1 11.30 31.72 17.78
CA MET A 1 12.65 32.24 17.44
C MET A 1 12.92 31.93 15.97
N ASN A 2 12.83 32.93 15.06
CA ASN A 2 13.72 33.12 13.90
C ASN A 2 13.18 34.24 12.97
N PHE A 3 13.59 35.47 13.26
CA PHE A 3 13.34 36.70 12.51
C PHE A 3 14.03 36.76 11.13
N LYS A 4 14.55 35.64 10.59
CA LYS A 4 15.40 35.64 9.39
C LYS A 4 14.67 35.40 8.05
N GLN A 5 13.46 34.85 8.05
CA GLN A 5 12.75 34.55 6.78
C GLN A 5 11.94 35.73 6.22
N ALA A 6 11.46 36.66 7.05
CA ALA A 6 10.78 37.87 6.58
C ALA A 6 11.70 38.81 5.77
N SER A 7 13.02 38.70 5.95
CA SER A 7 14.02 39.52 5.23
C SER A 7 14.26 39.07 3.78
N TYR A 8 13.90 37.83 3.41
CA TYR A 8 14.17 37.29 2.08
C TYR A 8 13.06 37.66 1.07
N CYS A 9 11.80 37.77 1.51
CA CYS A 9 10.67 38.08 0.63
C CYS A 9 10.61 39.56 0.21
N ASP A 10 11.03 40.49 1.09
CA ASP A 10 11.08 41.93 0.78
C ASP A 10 12.19 42.29 -0.24
N LYS A 11 13.30 41.54 -0.26
CA LYS A 11 14.40 41.74 -1.23
C LYS A 11 14.00 41.35 -2.66
N THR A 12 13.20 40.30 -2.84
CA THR A 12 12.81 39.81 -4.17
C THR A 12 11.80 40.74 -4.84
N ILE A 13 10.86 41.31 -4.09
CA ILE A 13 9.86 42.26 -4.60
C ILE A 13 10.50 43.60 -4.98
N LYS A 14 11.44 44.11 -4.17
CA LYS A 14 12.19 45.34 -4.49
C LYS A 14 13.07 45.18 -5.73
N ASN A 15 13.70 44.02 -5.92
CA ASN A 15 14.52 43.75 -7.11
C ASN A 15 13.69 43.61 -8.39
N PHE A 16 12.47 43.07 -8.31
CA PHE A 16 11.56 42.98 -9.46
C PHE A 16 11.01 44.35 -9.87
N LEU A 17 10.62 45.20 -8.90
CA LEU A 17 10.17 46.57 -9.17
C LEU A 17 11.31 47.48 -9.69
N ALA A 18 12.55 47.27 -9.23
CA ALA A 18 13.72 47.97 -9.76
C ALA A 18 14.06 47.56 -11.21
N GLY A 19 13.77 46.31 -11.61
CA GLY A 19 13.90 45.83 -12.98
C GLY A 19 12.91 46.49 -13.95
N ILE A 20 11.67 46.72 -13.49
CA ILE A 20 10.61 47.35 -14.29
C ILE A 20 10.89 48.85 -14.53
N CYS A 21 11.55 49.55 -13.59
CA CYS A 21 11.91 50.96 -13.74
C CYS A 21 13.15 51.23 -14.61
N ARG A 22 13.98 50.23 -14.92
CA ARG A 22 15.16 50.38 -15.82
C ARG A 22 14.84 50.28 -17.32
N LEU A 23 13.59 49.99 -17.69
CA LEU A 23 13.16 49.89 -19.10
C LEU A 23 12.74 51.24 -19.73
N ARG A 24 12.85 52.36 -19.01
CA ARG A 24 12.48 53.71 -19.52
C ARG A 24 13.67 54.61 -19.90
N GLY A 25 14.87 54.06 -20.05
CA GLY A 25 16.08 54.84 -20.33
C GLY A 25 17.02 54.20 -21.33
N VAL A 26 16.58 53.98 -22.58
CA VAL A 26 17.51 53.79 -23.70
C VAL A 26 17.07 54.69 -24.86
N ARG A 27 17.91 55.72 -25.08
CA ARG A 27 17.88 56.62 -26.23
C ARG A 27 18.04 55.83 -27.54
N ALA A 28 17.33 56.35 -28.54
CA ALA A 28 17.31 55.95 -29.94
C ALA A 28 18.67 55.54 -30.52
N ASN A 29 18.67 54.43 -31.26
CA ASN A 29 19.41 54.36 -32.51
C ASN A 29 18.63 53.54 -33.54
N ALA A 30 18.55 54.12 -34.73
CA ALA A 30 17.65 53.74 -35.79
C ALA A 30 18.08 52.45 -36.48
N LYS A 31 17.12 51.57 -36.75
CA LYS A 31 17.03 50.85 -38.03
C LYS A 31 15.58 50.42 -38.24
N GLN A 32 15.07 50.84 -39.39
CA GLN A 32 13.70 50.72 -39.83
C GLN A 32 13.31 49.24 -39.96
N TYR A 33 12.32 48.83 -39.17
CA TYR A 33 11.51 47.65 -39.49
C TYR A 33 10.06 48.11 -39.58
N LYS A 34 9.50 47.83 -40.76
CA LYS A 34 8.19 48.22 -41.25
C LYS A 34 7.11 47.77 -40.26
N LEU A 35 6.50 48.74 -39.56
CA LEU A 35 5.48 48.50 -38.54
C LEU A 35 4.15 48.14 -39.24
N GLY A 36 3.95 46.85 -39.50
CA GLY A 36 2.62 46.29 -39.72
C GLY A 36 1.84 46.36 -38.41
N ARG A 37 0.62 46.90 -38.48
CA ARG A 37 -0.35 47.03 -37.38
C ARG A 37 -0.36 45.78 -36.47
N CYS A 38 0.28 45.88 -35.31
CA CYS A 38 0.01 44.95 -34.22
C CYS A 38 -1.24 45.45 -33.51
N HIS A 39 -2.31 44.70 -33.77
CA HIS A 39 -3.58 44.68 -33.06
C HIS A 39 -3.38 44.92 -31.56
N GLU A 40 -4.17 45.82 -30.99
CA GLU A 40 -4.19 46.14 -29.57
C GLU A 40 -4.22 44.85 -28.76
N PHE A 41 -3.09 44.55 -28.11
CA PHE A 41 -2.97 43.39 -27.26
C PHE A 41 -3.85 43.65 -26.04
N PRO A 42 -4.88 42.84 -25.77
CA PRO A 42 -5.89 43.27 -24.84
C PRO A 42 -5.36 43.15 -23.41
N TRP A 43 -5.19 44.30 -22.75
CA TRP A 43 -4.66 44.41 -21.39
C TRP A 43 -5.40 43.50 -20.37
N TYR A 44 -6.64 43.12 -20.67
CA TYR A 44 -7.41 42.18 -19.86
C TYR A 44 -6.79 40.77 -19.80
N TRP A 45 -6.07 40.30 -20.82
CA TRP A 45 -5.36 39.01 -20.76
C TRP A 45 -4.17 39.03 -19.80
N ILE A 46 -3.44 40.15 -19.74
CA ILE A 46 -2.33 40.32 -18.78
C ILE A 46 -2.89 40.44 -17.36
N ALA A 47 -3.99 41.17 -17.18
CA ALA A 47 -4.69 41.25 -15.91
C ALA A 47 -5.23 39.87 -15.45
N PHE A 48 -5.76 39.07 -16.39
CA PHE A 48 -6.24 37.71 -16.12
C PHE A 48 -5.12 36.74 -15.77
N LEU A 49 -3.97 36.79 -16.46
CA LEU A 49 -2.79 36.00 -16.10
C LEU A 49 -2.23 36.41 -14.73
N GLY A 50 -2.23 37.71 -14.43
CA GLY A 50 -1.87 38.23 -13.11
C GLY A 50 -2.81 37.76 -12.01
N LEU A 51 -4.13 37.78 -12.26
CA LEU A 51 -5.14 37.26 -11.34
C LEU A 51 -4.98 35.75 -11.10
N LEU A 52 -4.74 34.97 -12.16
CA LEU A 52 -4.48 33.52 -12.04
C LEU A 52 -3.22 33.23 -11.22
N LEU A 53 -2.15 34.02 -11.38
CA LEU A 53 -0.94 33.90 -10.55
C LEU A 53 -1.21 34.22 -9.08
N VAL A 54 -2.02 35.24 -8.79
CA VAL A 54 -2.41 35.59 -7.41
C VAL A 54 -3.29 34.50 -6.79
N ILE A 55 -4.24 33.95 -7.55
CA ILE A 55 -5.08 32.83 -7.10
C ILE A 55 -4.21 31.60 -6.82
N ASN A 56 -3.27 31.25 -7.70
CA ASN A 56 -2.39 30.10 -7.49
C ASN A 56 -1.46 30.28 -6.26
N CYS A 57 -1.03 31.52 -5.99
CA CYS A 57 -0.25 31.87 -4.81
C CYS A 57 -1.09 31.77 -3.50
N LEU A 58 -2.39 32.07 -3.57
CA LEU A 58 -3.33 31.94 -2.47
C LEU A 58 -3.64 30.47 -2.12
N PHE A 59 -3.61 29.56 -3.12
CA PHE A 59 -3.81 28.12 -2.90
C PHE A 59 -2.53 27.40 -2.42
N ALA A 60 -1.34 27.80 -2.90
CA ALA A 60 -0.07 27.22 -2.47
C ALA A 60 0.24 27.43 -0.97
N THR A 61 -0.27 28.51 -0.37
CA THR A 61 -0.07 28.83 1.06
C THR A 61 -0.99 28.05 2.01
N SER A 62 -2.03 27.37 1.50
CA SER A 62 -2.96 26.56 2.30
C SER A 62 -2.56 25.07 2.41
N ALA A 63 -1.75 24.57 1.46
CA ALA A 63 -1.26 23.19 1.46
C ALA A 63 -0.07 22.98 2.43
N GLU A 64 0.80 23.99 2.61
CA GLU A 64 1.97 23.89 3.49
C GLU A 64 1.62 24.04 4.98
N ALA A 65 0.50 24.69 5.32
CA ALA A 65 0.03 24.83 6.70
C ALA A 65 -0.53 23.51 7.30
N GLN A 66 -0.96 22.57 6.45
CA GLN A 66 -1.43 21.25 6.88
C GLN A 66 -0.29 20.24 6.97
N LEU A 67 0.76 20.36 6.14
CA LEU A 67 1.91 19.45 6.17
C LEU A 67 2.79 19.64 7.42
N ASN A 68 2.98 20.88 7.90
CA ASN A 68 3.74 21.15 9.13
C ASN A 68 2.95 20.83 10.42
N LYS A 69 1.62 20.83 10.35
CA LYS A 69 0.77 20.42 11.49
C LYS A 69 0.66 18.89 11.60
N LEU A 70 0.83 18.15 10.50
CA LEU A 70 0.88 16.68 10.50
C LEU A 70 2.29 16.14 10.79
N THR A 71 3.35 16.84 10.39
CA THR A 71 4.75 16.42 10.70
C THR A 71 5.20 16.79 12.11
N ALA A 72 4.65 17.83 12.75
CA ALA A 72 4.92 18.13 14.17
C ALA A 72 4.19 17.17 15.14
N THR A 73 3.12 16.52 14.69
CA THR A 73 2.37 15.53 15.50
C THR A 73 2.85 14.08 15.24
N ALA A 74 3.49 13.80 14.09
CA ALA A 74 4.00 12.47 13.76
C ALA A 74 5.43 12.16 14.29
N VAL A 75 6.14 13.13 14.87
CA VAL A 75 7.52 12.93 15.39
C VAL A 75 7.57 12.84 16.93
N SER A 76 6.43 12.99 17.62
CA SER A 76 6.34 12.90 19.09
C SER A 76 5.49 11.73 19.59
N SER A 77 5.48 10.60 18.88
CA SER A 77 5.01 9.31 19.39
C SER A 77 5.97 8.19 19.04
N LYS A 78 7.27 8.46 19.14
CA LYS A 78 8.30 7.43 19.37
C LYS A 78 8.62 7.36 20.86
N GLN A 79 7.57 7.30 21.69
CA GLN A 79 7.65 6.97 23.10
C GLN A 79 6.89 5.66 23.28
N SER A 80 7.66 4.58 23.23
CA SER A 80 7.55 3.42 24.10
C SER A 80 6.14 3.13 24.62
N PHE A 81 5.27 2.64 23.75
CA PHE A 81 4.20 1.77 24.18
C PHE A 81 4.84 0.42 24.50
N VAL A 82 5.54 0.35 25.64
CA VAL A 82 5.63 -0.90 26.38
C VAL A 82 4.28 -1.04 27.08
N GLN A 83 3.24 -1.21 26.28
CA GLN A 83 2.11 -1.98 26.75
C GLN A 83 2.68 -3.38 26.79
N SER A 84 2.66 -3.99 27.98
CA SER A 84 2.55 -5.43 28.03
C SER A 84 1.27 -5.76 27.28
N ALA A 85 1.39 -5.92 25.95
CA ALA A 85 0.48 -6.77 25.22
C ALA A 85 0.59 -8.09 25.99
N GLU A 86 -0.52 -8.53 26.57
CA GLU A 86 -0.70 -9.99 26.64
C GLU A 86 -0.27 -10.49 25.27
N GLN A 87 0.81 -11.27 25.23
CA GLN A 87 1.31 -11.82 23.99
C GLN A 87 0.25 -12.81 23.57
N THR A 88 -0.77 -12.33 22.84
CA THR A 88 -1.77 -13.20 22.25
C THR A 88 -1.01 -14.14 21.32
N PRO A 89 -1.25 -15.45 21.44
CA PRO A 89 -0.51 -16.43 20.67
C PRO A 89 -0.73 -16.18 19.18
N ASP A 90 0.31 -16.39 18.39
CA ASP A 90 0.22 -16.26 16.93
C ASP A 90 -0.35 -17.55 16.35
N LEU A 91 -1.44 -17.42 15.58
CA LEU A 91 -1.98 -18.55 14.84
C LEU A 91 -1.15 -18.78 13.59
N VAL A 92 -0.59 -19.97 13.44
CA VAL A 92 0.11 -20.40 12.22
C VAL A 92 -0.64 -21.56 11.61
N ILE A 93 -1.16 -21.35 10.40
CA ILE A 93 -1.87 -22.35 9.59
C ILE A 93 -0.91 -22.84 8.51
N VAL A 94 -0.65 -24.13 8.47
CA VAL A 94 0.33 -24.73 7.55
C VAL A 94 -0.34 -25.74 6.65
N ASP A 95 -0.18 -25.56 5.35
CA ASP A 95 -0.51 -26.60 4.38
C ASP A 95 0.51 -27.74 4.45
N ARG A 96 0.03 -28.98 4.54
CA ARG A 96 0.88 -30.17 4.65
C ARG A 96 1.83 -30.36 3.46
N SER A 97 1.50 -29.83 2.28
CA SER A 97 2.37 -29.98 1.09
C SER A 97 3.65 -29.15 1.16
N VAL A 98 3.74 -28.19 2.09
CA VAL A 98 4.91 -27.32 2.26
C VAL A 98 6.06 -28.10 2.91
N ALA A 99 7.08 -28.38 2.10
CA ALA A 99 8.32 -28.98 2.62
C ALA A 99 9.04 -27.99 3.55
N TYR A 100 9.74 -28.53 4.55
CA TYR A 100 10.53 -27.74 5.51
C TYR A 100 9.73 -26.73 6.35
N ALA A 101 8.43 -26.94 6.55
CA ALA A 101 7.62 -26.10 7.43
C ALA A 101 8.27 -25.94 8.82
N ASP A 102 8.87 -26.99 9.38
CA ASP A 102 9.57 -26.93 10.67
C ASP A 102 10.70 -25.88 10.70
N THR A 103 11.39 -25.68 9.58
CA THR A 103 12.45 -24.67 9.50
C THR A 103 11.89 -23.25 9.41
N LEU A 104 10.75 -23.07 8.74
CA LEU A 104 10.04 -21.80 8.69
C LEU A 104 9.45 -21.45 10.06
N LEU A 105 8.95 -22.45 10.79
CA LEU A 105 8.40 -22.30 12.13
C LEU A 105 9.48 -21.94 13.16
N ALA A 106 10.75 -22.28 12.92
CA ALA A 106 11.86 -21.93 13.81
C ALA A 106 12.14 -20.42 13.88
N ASP A 107 11.70 -19.64 12.88
CA ASP A 107 11.86 -18.19 12.84
C ASP A 107 10.80 -17.46 13.70
N PHE A 108 9.74 -18.16 14.12
CA PHE A 108 8.71 -17.59 14.97
C PHE A 108 9.16 -17.57 16.43
N THR A 109 8.88 -16.46 17.12
CA THR A 109 9.24 -16.28 18.53
C THR A 109 7.99 -16.01 19.35
N GLY A 110 7.87 -16.66 20.51
CA GLY A 110 6.70 -16.53 21.40
C GLY A 110 5.82 -17.78 21.44
N GLU A 111 4.62 -17.61 21.97
CA GLU A 111 3.60 -18.67 22.02
C GLU A 111 2.92 -18.78 20.64
N LEU A 112 2.88 -20.01 20.11
CA LEU A 112 2.39 -20.31 18.77
C LEU A 112 1.28 -21.35 18.85
N HIS A 113 0.16 -21.05 18.21
CA HIS A 113 -0.91 -22.01 17.98
C HIS A 113 -0.76 -22.53 16.55
N LEU A 114 -0.37 -23.80 16.40
CA LEU A 114 -0.12 -24.42 15.10
C LEU A 114 -1.33 -25.25 14.66
N LEU A 115 -1.84 -24.95 13.46
CA LEU A 115 -2.85 -25.74 12.78
C LEU A 115 -2.28 -26.28 11.46
N ILE A 116 -2.16 -27.59 11.34
CA ILE A 116 -1.76 -28.26 10.09
C ILE A 116 -3.01 -28.76 9.38
N LEU A 117 -3.21 -28.37 8.13
CA LEU A 117 -4.37 -28.76 7.34
C LEU A 117 -4.25 -30.20 6.81
N GLU A 118 -5.39 -30.89 6.75
CA GLU A 118 -5.50 -32.22 6.15
C GLU A 118 -5.92 -32.08 4.68
N GLU A 119 -5.43 -32.95 3.79
CA GLU A 119 -5.66 -32.80 2.35
C GLU A 119 -7.05 -33.25 1.87
N ASP A 120 -7.83 -33.93 2.73
CA ASP A 120 -9.12 -34.54 2.40
C ASP A 120 -10.33 -33.75 2.93
N GLN A 121 -10.11 -32.58 3.54
CA GLN A 121 -11.16 -31.74 4.12
C GLN A 121 -11.29 -30.39 3.40
N GLU A 122 -12.44 -29.73 3.57
CA GLU A 122 -12.60 -28.35 3.07
C GLU A 122 -11.77 -27.42 3.96
N PRO A 123 -10.79 -26.68 3.40
CA PRO A 123 -9.80 -25.93 4.16
C PRO A 123 -10.40 -24.94 5.16
N PHE A 124 -11.36 -24.10 4.74
CA PHE A 124 -11.93 -23.09 5.63
C PHE A 124 -12.88 -23.70 6.65
N ALA A 125 -13.62 -24.75 6.31
CA ALA A 125 -14.43 -25.49 7.28
C ALA A 125 -13.55 -26.13 8.36
N GLN A 126 -12.41 -26.72 7.99
CA GLN A 126 -11.46 -27.27 8.96
C GLN A 126 -10.94 -26.18 9.89
N ILE A 127 -10.50 -25.04 9.33
CA ILE A 127 -10.02 -23.90 10.13
C ILE A 127 -11.12 -23.40 11.06
N ASN A 128 -12.31 -23.14 10.53
CA ASN A 128 -13.45 -22.63 11.30
C ASN A 128 -13.85 -23.57 12.42
N GLN A 129 -13.83 -24.89 12.17
CA GLN A 129 -14.15 -25.90 13.19
C GLN A 129 -13.14 -25.87 14.33
N VAL A 130 -11.84 -25.78 14.04
CA VAL A 130 -10.80 -25.75 15.07
C VAL A 130 -10.85 -24.44 15.86
N LEU A 131 -11.03 -23.30 15.18
CA LEU A 131 -10.99 -21.99 15.81
C LEU A 131 -12.28 -21.63 16.57
N ALA A 132 -13.40 -22.32 16.34
CA ALA A 132 -14.68 -22.00 16.97
C ALA A 132 -14.66 -22.03 18.51
N SER A 133 -13.74 -22.79 19.13
CA SER A 133 -13.56 -22.85 20.58
C SER A 133 -12.36 -22.06 21.11
N GLU A 134 -11.64 -21.36 20.23
CA GLU A 134 -10.42 -20.63 20.54
C GLU A 134 -10.71 -19.14 20.80
N PRO A 135 -9.81 -18.42 21.49
CA PRO A 135 -9.90 -16.96 21.57
C PRO A 135 -9.65 -16.32 20.20
N LEU A 136 -10.05 -15.06 20.05
CA LEU A 136 -9.79 -14.29 18.84
C LEU A 136 -8.30 -14.00 18.66
N TYR A 137 -7.79 -14.17 17.45
CA TYR A 137 -6.39 -13.94 17.14
C TYR A 137 -6.16 -12.52 16.58
N SER A 138 -5.03 -11.91 16.95
CA SER A 138 -4.61 -10.61 16.40
C SER A 138 -3.64 -10.72 15.23
N ARG A 139 -2.97 -11.88 15.09
CA ARG A 139 -2.07 -12.19 13.98
C ARG A 139 -2.35 -13.62 13.51
N VAL A 140 -2.41 -13.79 12.19
CA VAL A 140 -2.51 -15.09 11.55
C VAL A 140 -1.50 -15.18 10.44
N THR A 141 -0.79 -16.30 10.39
CA THR A 141 0.12 -16.62 9.29
C THR A 141 -0.36 -17.86 8.59
N ILE A 142 -0.51 -17.79 7.27
CA ILE A 142 -0.80 -18.94 6.41
C ILE A 142 0.46 -19.28 5.63
N ILE A 143 0.96 -20.50 5.76
CA ILE A 143 2.11 -21.03 5.03
C ILE A 143 1.59 -22.02 3.98
N ALA A 144 1.69 -21.64 2.71
CA ALA A 144 1.11 -22.39 1.60
C ALA A 144 1.88 -22.21 0.30
N LYS A 145 1.91 -23.24 -0.55
CA LYS A 145 2.38 -23.09 -1.94
C LYS A 145 1.43 -22.18 -2.71
N ALA A 146 1.94 -21.51 -3.75
CA ALA A 146 1.09 -20.75 -4.67
C ALA A 146 1.50 -20.92 -6.13
N SER A 147 0.51 -20.74 -6.98
CA SER A 147 0.68 -20.45 -8.40
C SER A 147 0.67 -18.94 -8.62
N SER A 148 0.51 -18.48 -9.86
CA SER A 148 0.44 -17.05 -10.19
C SER A 148 -0.87 -16.36 -9.76
N SER A 149 -1.90 -17.11 -9.35
CA SER A 149 -3.24 -16.57 -9.06
C SER A 149 -4.06 -17.39 -8.06
N ALA A 150 -3.44 -18.37 -7.40
CA ALA A 150 -4.11 -19.24 -6.44
C ALA A 150 -3.11 -19.74 -5.39
N ILE A 151 -3.60 -20.07 -4.20
CA ILE A 151 -2.83 -20.75 -3.15
C ILE A 151 -3.28 -22.20 -3.01
N TYR A 152 -2.39 -23.08 -2.58
CA TYR A 152 -2.70 -24.48 -2.34
C TYR A 152 -2.87 -24.72 -0.83
N LEU A 153 -4.08 -25.07 -0.41
CA LEU A 153 -4.44 -25.30 0.99
C LEU A 153 -5.32 -26.54 1.11
N GLY A 154 -5.00 -27.44 2.03
CA GLY A 154 -5.83 -28.60 2.37
C GLY A 154 -6.20 -29.43 1.15
N GLY A 155 -5.22 -29.69 0.27
CA GLY A 155 -5.42 -30.51 -0.93
C GLY A 155 -6.09 -29.80 -2.11
N ARG A 156 -6.32 -28.47 -2.05
CA ARG A 156 -7.10 -27.73 -3.07
C ARG A 156 -6.42 -26.43 -3.49
N TRP A 157 -6.63 -26.06 -4.76
CA TRP A 157 -6.31 -24.72 -5.25
C TRP A 157 -7.43 -23.75 -4.88
N ILE A 158 -7.06 -22.72 -4.13
CA ILE A 158 -7.92 -21.62 -3.70
C ILE A 158 -7.62 -20.44 -4.64
N ASP A 159 -8.50 -20.23 -5.60
CA ASP A 159 -8.48 -19.12 -6.55
C ASP A 159 -9.68 -18.17 -6.32
N GLN A 160 -9.88 -17.21 -7.22
CA GLN A 160 -10.96 -16.22 -7.06
C GLN A 160 -12.36 -16.85 -7.08
N ASP A 161 -12.57 -17.84 -7.96
CA ASP A 161 -13.86 -18.52 -8.07
C ASP A 161 -14.16 -19.30 -6.79
N TYR A 162 -13.14 -20.01 -6.26
CA TYR A 162 -13.24 -20.67 -4.96
C TYR A 162 -13.66 -19.70 -3.85
N LEU A 163 -12.98 -18.54 -3.76
CA LEU A 163 -13.27 -17.54 -2.73
C LEU A 163 -14.72 -17.02 -2.84
N LEU A 164 -15.22 -16.82 -4.06
CA LEU A 164 -16.60 -16.38 -4.31
C LEU A 164 -17.64 -17.46 -3.97
N GLU A 165 -17.35 -18.72 -4.23
CA GLU A 165 -18.23 -19.84 -3.88
C GLU A 165 -18.29 -20.06 -2.35
N HIS A 166 -17.19 -19.78 -1.64
CA HIS A 166 -17.03 -20.07 -0.21
C HIS A 166 -17.12 -18.83 0.68
N GLN A 167 -17.73 -17.74 0.21
CA GLN A 167 -17.86 -16.46 0.93
C GLN A 167 -18.37 -16.62 2.37
N HIS A 168 -19.32 -17.53 2.59
CA HIS A 168 -19.85 -17.77 3.94
C HIS A 168 -18.80 -18.37 4.88
N SER A 169 -18.05 -19.38 4.41
CA SER A 169 -16.96 -20.00 5.18
C SER A 169 -15.83 -18.99 5.45
N LEU A 170 -15.51 -18.14 4.47
CA LEU A 170 -14.57 -17.04 4.62
C LEU A 170 -15.02 -15.97 5.62
N ALA A 171 -16.32 -15.66 5.66
CA ALA A 171 -16.87 -14.73 6.64
C ALA A 171 -16.78 -15.30 8.06
N THR A 172 -17.03 -16.60 8.25
CA THR A 172 -16.82 -17.28 9.54
C THR A 172 -15.34 -17.30 9.92
N PHE A 173 -14.44 -17.50 8.95
CA PHE A 173 -13.00 -17.41 9.15
C PHE A 173 -12.61 -16.03 9.64
N ALA A 174 -13.09 -14.96 8.98
CA ALA A 174 -12.81 -13.58 9.36
C ALA A 174 -13.26 -13.24 10.79
N GLN A 175 -14.34 -13.86 11.29
CA GLN A 175 -14.85 -13.66 12.64
C GLN A 175 -13.93 -14.21 13.74
N GLN A 176 -12.94 -15.04 13.41
CA GLN A 176 -11.97 -15.60 14.36
C GLN A 176 -10.85 -14.60 14.71
N PHE A 177 -10.88 -13.39 14.16
CA PHE A 177 -9.82 -12.41 14.31
C PHE A 177 -10.30 -11.11 14.94
N THR A 178 -9.42 -10.46 15.70
CA THR A 178 -9.70 -9.15 16.28
C THR A 178 -9.77 -8.06 15.21
N PRO A 179 -10.45 -6.92 15.45
CA PRO A 179 -10.35 -5.76 14.57
C PRO A 179 -8.89 -5.33 14.36
N ASN A 180 -8.52 -4.96 13.13
CA ASN A 180 -7.14 -4.63 12.73
C ASN A 180 -6.13 -5.78 12.80
N SER A 181 -6.60 -7.03 12.83
CA SER A 181 -5.74 -8.19 12.67
C SER A 181 -5.06 -8.18 11.30
N GLN A 182 -3.86 -8.75 11.26
CA GLN A 182 -3.06 -8.88 10.06
C GLN A 182 -2.97 -10.35 9.66
N LEU A 183 -3.16 -10.61 8.37
CA LEU A 183 -2.90 -11.90 7.75
C LEU A 183 -1.58 -11.84 6.99
N SER A 184 -0.61 -12.64 7.40
CA SER A 184 0.62 -12.86 6.64
C SER A 184 0.49 -14.12 5.80
N LEU A 185 0.72 -14.02 4.50
CA LEU A 185 0.67 -15.15 3.57
C LEU A 185 2.10 -15.47 3.10
N TYR A 186 2.67 -16.51 3.70
CA TYR A 186 3.97 -17.06 3.34
C TYR A 186 3.80 -17.99 2.13
N THR A 187 4.36 -17.61 0.98
CA THR A 187 4.09 -18.31 -0.29
C THR A 187 5.20 -18.18 -1.34
N THR A 188 5.14 -18.93 -2.45
CA THR A 188 6.21 -19.01 -3.45
C THR A 188 6.06 -18.02 -4.62
N ASN A 189 4.87 -17.88 -5.23
CA ASN A 189 4.73 -17.23 -6.55
C ASN A 189 3.50 -16.32 -6.76
N LEU A 190 2.73 -16.02 -5.71
CA LEU A 190 1.38 -15.48 -5.85
C LEU A 190 1.26 -14.12 -6.56
N THR A 191 1.93 -13.05 -6.09
CA THR A 191 1.68 -11.70 -6.61
C THR A 191 2.57 -11.29 -7.78
N LYS A 192 3.20 -12.25 -8.46
CA LYS A 192 4.02 -11.99 -9.65
C LYS A 192 3.19 -11.64 -10.89
N SER A 193 1.89 -11.86 -10.87
CA SER A 193 0.97 -11.60 -11.99
C SER A 193 -0.17 -10.64 -11.58
N HIS A 194 -0.83 -10.04 -12.57
CA HIS A 194 -2.04 -9.21 -12.31
C HIS A 194 -3.14 -10.02 -11.62
N ALA A 195 -3.39 -11.24 -12.08
CA ALA A 195 -4.40 -12.14 -11.50
C ALA A 195 -4.10 -12.51 -10.03
N GLY A 196 -2.83 -12.54 -9.64
CA GLY A 196 -2.42 -12.71 -8.24
C GLY A 196 -2.73 -11.49 -7.38
N GLY A 197 -2.57 -10.28 -7.93
CA GLY A 197 -3.00 -9.06 -7.26
C GLY A 197 -4.52 -9.00 -7.06
N ASP A 198 -5.28 -9.40 -8.08
CA ASP A 198 -6.75 -9.46 -8.01
C ASP A 198 -7.22 -10.50 -6.98
N PHE A 199 -6.56 -11.67 -6.93
CA PHE A 199 -6.80 -12.69 -5.91
C PHE A 199 -6.62 -12.13 -4.49
N ILE A 200 -5.51 -11.43 -4.23
CA ILE A 200 -5.27 -10.81 -2.93
C ILE A 200 -6.31 -9.74 -2.62
N GLY A 201 -6.62 -8.87 -3.58
CA GLY A 201 -7.65 -7.83 -3.41
C GLY A 201 -9.01 -8.42 -3.03
N LEU A 202 -9.41 -9.53 -3.68
CA LEU A 202 -10.64 -10.24 -3.37
C LEU A 202 -10.59 -10.86 -1.96
N LEU A 203 -9.49 -11.54 -1.61
CA LEU A 203 -9.32 -12.14 -0.28
C LEU A 203 -9.42 -11.08 0.83
N GLN A 204 -8.77 -9.93 0.65
CA GLN A 204 -8.86 -8.80 1.57
C GLN A 204 -10.29 -8.26 1.69
N ASN A 205 -11.00 -8.15 0.57
CA ASN A 205 -12.38 -7.66 0.58
C ASN A 205 -13.33 -8.64 1.28
N LEU A 206 -13.19 -9.94 1.06
CA LEU A 206 -14.08 -10.93 1.69
C LEU A 206 -13.80 -11.11 3.18
N THR A 207 -12.53 -11.02 3.59
CA THR A 207 -12.12 -11.23 4.99
C THR A 207 -12.05 -9.94 5.80
N GLN A 208 -12.00 -8.78 5.15
CA GLN A 208 -11.70 -7.48 5.77
C GLN A 208 -10.34 -7.45 6.51
N LEU A 209 -9.45 -8.39 6.21
CA LEU A 209 -8.10 -8.46 6.78
C LEU A 209 -7.10 -7.73 5.89
N GLN A 210 -6.13 -7.07 6.51
CA GLN A 210 -4.96 -6.61 5.77
C GLN A 210 -4.06 -7.81 5.49
N VAL A 211 -3.83 -8.09 4.22
CA VAL A 211 -2.97 -9.20 3.79
C VAL A 211 -1.59 -8.65 3.45
N ASP A 212 -0.56 -9.27 4.01
CA ASP A 212 0.84 -9.07 3.66
C ASP A 212 1.42 -10.35 3.04
N ILE A 213 2.28 -10.20 2.04
CA ILE A 213 2.81 -11.35 1.27
C ILE A 213 4.29 -11.50 1.57
N ILE A 214 4.66 -12.69 2.05
CA ILE A 214 6.04 -13.04 2.36
C ILE A 214 6.47 -14.18 1.46
N TYR A 215 7.55 -13.98 0.71
CA TYR A 215 8.01 -14.95 -0.28
C TYR A 215 8.95 -15.99 0.35
N MET A 216 8.58 -17.26 0.25
CA MET A 216 9.44 -18.39 0.61
C MET A 216 10.64 -18.44 -0.35
N GLN A 217 11.84 -18.19 0.20
CA GLN A 217 13.09 -18.30 -0.54
C GLN A 217 13.38 -19.78 -0.81
N GLY A 218 13.36 -20.23 -2.07
CA GLY A 218 13.90 -21.55 -2.40
C GLY A 218 13.19 -22.34 -3.49
N GLU A 219 11.93 -22.06 -3.83
CA GLU A 219 11.22 -22.86 -4.83
C GLU A 219 10.80 -22.00 -6.04
N TYR A 220 11.71 -21.91 -7.01
CA TYR A 220 11.32 -21.71 -8.41
C TYR A 220 10.47 -22.92 -8.83
N TYR A 221 9.17 -22.89 -8.56
CA TYR A 221 8.25 -23.77 -9.27
C TYR A 221 8.24 -23.35 -10.73
N GLU A 222 8.68 -24.27 -11.60
CA GLU A 222 8.46 -24.10 -13.02
C GLU A 222 6.96 -23.91 -13.28
N PRO A 223 6.58 -23.02 -14.20
CA PRO A 223 5.19 -22.69 -14.43
C PRO A 223 4.39 -23.95 -14.82
N LEU A 224 3.14 -24.04 -14.34
CA LEU A 224 2.28 -25.23 -14.40
C LEU A 224 2.08 -25.85 -15.80
N TRP A 225 2.45 -25.15 -16.88
CA TRP A 225 2.47 -25.74 -18.22
C TRP A 225 3.60 -26.74 -18.45
N VAL A 226 4.59 -26.83 -17.56
CA VAL A 226 5.68 -27.82 -17.62
C VAL A 226 5.33 -29.13 -16.87
N GLN A 227 4.47 -29.08 -15.85
CA GLN A 227 4.20 -30.24 -14.97
C GLN A 227 2.94 -31.04 -15.32
N ARG A 228 2.27 -30.74 -16.43
CA ARG A 228 1.03 -31.42 -16.84
C ARG A 228 1.22 -32.94 -17.08
N ALA A 229 2.46 -33.42 -17.20
CA ALA A 229 2.78 -34.84 -17.35
C ALA A 229 2.81 -35.64 -16.03
N GLN A 230 2.72 -35.00 -14.87
CA GLN A 230 2.83 -35.67 -13.57
C GLN A 230 1.53 -35.77 -12.76
N TYR A 231 0.44 -35.18 -13.24
CA TYR A 231 -0.87 -35.26 -12.59
C TYR A 231 -1.88 -35.81 -13.60
N ASP A 232 -2.31 -37.05 -13.38
CA ASP A 232 -3.49 -37.62 -14.05
C ASP A 232 -4.74 -37.05 -13.39
N PHE A 233 -5.59 -36.41 -14.20
CA PHE A 233 -6.90 -35.88 -13.81
C PHE A 233 -8.00 -36.92 -14.03
#